data_AF-A0A100VLA8-F1
#
_entry.id   AF-A0A100VLA8-F1
#
_cell.length_a   1.000
_cell.length_b   1.000
_cell.length_c   1.000
_cell.angle_alpha   90.00
_cell.angle_beta   90.00
_cell.angle_gamma   90.00
#
_symmetry.space_group_name_H-M   'P 1'
#
loop_
_entity.id
_entity.type
_entity.pdbx_description
1 polymer ?
#
loop_
_entity_poly.entity_id
_entity_poly.type
_entity_poly.pdbx_seq_one_letter_code
_entity_poly.pdbx_strand_id
1 'polypeptide(L)'
;MLYQHIKPFPNEFLWGGSTSAYQVEGAWNEDGKGLSVIDMCDHPAGTADFTVASDHYHRFREDVKLFAELGLKAYRFSIAWTRILPSGTGEVNEKGLDFYHQLIDELLLHGIEPIVTMYHFDLPYELEKTGGWNNRETIDAFVEYGRILFEQYGHKVKYWLTINEQNTMILHPGAIGTPKGGRLPSNKELYQQNHHMFVAQGRTMRLFHNMLPQGKIGPALNMTSMYQATSRPADAIAAHNWETIRGWGFLDLSVWGRYNPLFWSYLQERGIEPVIEQGDMEDIQSGRPDLVAINYYSTATIAASMGDASDVTARAGDQQIMLGEQGVYRAAENPYTEKTKYGWVIDPVGLRLTLRKVYERYGLPILITENGIGAPDVLEADHTVNDTYRIDFIEKHLEQIRLALTDGVDVIGYCPWSVIDVVSTHQGYGKRYGMIYVNRGEQDLKDLKRLKKKSFSWYQEVIKQNGRCIGNSDQAVTKE
;
A
#
# COMPACT_ATOMS: atom_id res chain seq x y z
N MET A 1 -12.42 -25.18 3.45
CA MET A 1 -13.25 -25.83 4.48
C MET A 1 -14.70 -25.57 4.14
N LEU A 2 -15.59 -26.55 4.37
CA LEU A 2 -17.03 -26.32 4.33
C LEU A 2 -17.44 -25.89 5.74
N TYR A 3 -17.88 -24.66 5.91
CA TYR A 3 -18.21 -24.12 7.24
C TYR A 3 -19.66 -24.39 7.58
N GLN A 4 -19.89 -24.78 8.83
CA GLN A 4 -21.22 -24.80 9.41
C GLN A 4 -21.63 -23.40 9.91
N HIS A 5 -20.65 -22.60 10.33
CA HIS A 5 -20.84 -21.25 10.85
C HIS A 5 -19.74 -20.33 10.34
N ILE A 6 -20.14 -19.19 9.79
CA ILE A 6 -19.25 -18.11 9.36
C ILE A 6 -19.22 -17.06 10.48
N LYS A 7 -18.02 -16.64 10.90
CA LYS A 7 -17.90 -15.59 11.90
C LYS A 7 -18.32 -14.23 11.31
N PRO A 8 -18.99 -13.36 12.09
CA PRO A 8 -19.19 -11.98 11.69
C PRO A 8 -17.83 -11.23 11.67
N PHE A 9 -17.81 -10.08 11.01
CA PHE A 9 -16.72 -9.12 11.23
C PHE A 9 -16.71 -8.67 12.72
N PRO A 10 -15.53 -8.38 13.29
CA PRO A 10 -15.44 -7.77 14.62
C PRO A 10 -16.30 -6.50 14.72
N ASN A 11 -16.82 -6.18 15.90
CA ASN A 11 -17.63 -4.97 16.08
C ASN A 11 -16.81 -3.69 15.84
N GLU A 12 -15.54 -3.71 16.26
CA GLU A 12 -14.58 -2.61 16.11
C GLU A 12 -13.73 -2.76 14.83
N PHE A 13 -14.24 -3.45 13.81
CA PHE A 13 -13.52 -3.60 12.54
C PHE A 13 -13.37 -2.24 11.88
N LEU A 14 -12.13 -1.88 11.52
CA LEU A 14 -11.79 -0.61 10.89
C LEU A 14 -12.19 -0.65 9.41
N TRP A 15 -13.48 -0.41 9.15
CA TRP A 15 -14.00 -0.19 7.81
C TRP A 15 -13.46 1.13 7.25
N GLY A 16 -12.47 1.00 6.38
CA GLY A 16 -11.60 2.10 6.03
C GLY A 16 -11.88 2.72 4.66
N GLY A 17 -11.01 3.65 4.32
CA GLY A 17 -10.77 4.20 2.99
C GLY A 17 -9.31 4.63 2.94
N SER A 18 -8.68 4.63 1.76
CA SER A 18 -7.27 5.00 1.66
C SER A 18 -6.92 5.91 0.49
N THR A 19 -5.86 6.71 0.70
CA THR A 19 -5.16 7.53 -0.31
C THR A 19 -3.66 7.60 0.01
N SER A 20 -2.91 8.31 -0.84
CA SER A 20 -1.54 8.76 -0.57
C SER A 20 -1.44 10.25 -0.89
N ALA A 21 -0.54 10.95 -0.21
CA ALA A 21 -0.40 12.40 -0.27
C ALA A 21 -0.20 12.91 -1.70
N TYR A 22 0.86 12.46 -2.37
CA TYR A 22 1.18 12.93 -3.72
C TYR A 22 0.06 12.62 -4.74
N GLN A 23 -0.72 11.55 -4.55
CA GLN A 23 -1.77 11.16 -5.49
C GLN A 23 -3.09 11.92 -5.30
N VAL A 24 -3.32 12.54 -4.12
CA VAL A 24 -4.60 13.17 -3.77
C VAL A 24 -4.50 14.67 -3.46
N GLU A 25 -3.42 15.12 -2.83
CA GLU A 25 -3.34 16.45 -2.21
C GLU A 25 -3.30 17.60 -3.22
N GLY A 26 -2.39 17.54 -4.19
CA GLY A 26 -2.03 18.71 -4.99
C GLY A 26 -1.25 19.74 -4.16
N ALA A 27 -1.45 21.03 -4.44
CA ALA A 27 -0.80 22.14 -3.73
C ALA A 27 0.71 21.91 -3.56
N TRP A 28 1.34 21.46 -4.65
CA TRP A 28 2.68 20.87 -4.64
C TRP A 28 3.79 21.85 -4.21
N ASN A 29 3.53 23.17 -4.35
CA ASN A 29 4.44 24.27 -4.06
C ASN A 29 3.83 25.33 -3.12
N GLU A 30 2.77 24.98 -2.39
CA GLU A 30 2.08 25.91 -1.48
C GLU A 30 2.58 25.76 -0.04
N ASP A 31 2.38 26.82 0.75
CA ASP A 31 2.64 26.84 2.19
C ASP A 31 4.00 26.30 2.63
N GLY A 32 5.03 26.53 1.81
CA GLY A 32 6.42 26.15 2.12
C GLY A 32 6.76 24.68 1.85
N LYS A 33 5.87 23.91 1.21
CA LYS A 33 6.18 22.52 0.80
C LYS A 33 7.43 22.49 -0.09
N GLY A 34 8.37 21.60 0.23
CA GLY A 34 9.55 21.30 -0.59
C GLY A 34 9.24 20.39 -1.78
N LEU A 35 10.21 20.27 -2.68
CA LEU A 35 10.13 19.33 -3.82
C LEU A 35 10.36 17.90 -3.34
N SER A 36 9.52 16.98 -3.77
CA SER A 36 9.75 15.54 -3.65
C SER A 36 10.39 14.97 -4.91
N VAL A 37 10.89 13.75 -4.85
CA VAL A 37 11.32 12.99 -6.03
C VAL A 37 10.19 12.83 -7.05
N ILE A 38 8.94 12.75 -6.60
CA ILE A 38 7.76 12.63 -7.47
C ILE A 38 7.52 13.93 -8.25
N ASP A 39 7.65 15.09 -7.59
CA ASP A 39 7.54 16.40 -8.24
C ASP A 39 8.62 16.60 -9.33
N MET A 40 9.73 15.87 -9.22
CA MET A 40 10.88 15.94 -10.11
C MET A 40 10.88 14.87 -11.20
N CYS A 41 9.93 13.93 -11.20
CA CYS A 41 9.81 12.90 -12.23
C CYS A 41 9.25 13.46 -13.55
N ASP A 42 9.60 12.80 -14.66
CA ASP A 42 8.85 12.97 -15.91
C ASP A 42 7.67 12.01 -15.93
N HIS A 43 6.48 12.52 -16.28
CA HIS A 43 5.29 11.69 -16.45
C HIS A 43 5.05 11.40 -17.93
N PRO A 44 4.46 10.23 -18.27
CA PRO A 44 4.09 9.93 -19.65
C PRO A 44 3.28 11.06 -20.27
N ALA A 45 3.66 11.50 -21.47
CA ALA A 45 2.98 12.58 -22.16
C ALA A 45 1.47 12.30 -22.28
N GLY A 46 0.64 13.29 -21.92
CA GLY A 46 -0.82 13.18 -21.96
C GLY A 46 -1.45 12.60 -20.69
N THR A 47 -0.68 12.22 -19.68
CA THR A 47 -1.20 11.83 -18.36
C THR A 47 -1.15 12.97 -17.35
N ALA A 48 -2.08 12.98 -16.40
CA ALA A 48 -2.10 13.93 -15.29
C ALA A 48 -0.81 13.84 -14.45
N ASP A 49 -0.27 14.99 -14.07
CA ASP A 49 0.75 15.10 -13.02
C ASP A 49 0.12 15.21 -11.62
N PHE A 50 0.98 15.37 -10.62
CA PHE A 50 0.62 15.44 -9.20
C PHE A 50 0.49 16.88 -8.66
N THR A 51 0.61 17.90 -9.51
CA THR A 51 0.65 19.31 -9.08
C THR A 51 -0.65 19.75 -8.43
N VAL A 52 -1.79 19.33 -9.00
CA VAL A 52 -3.14 19.58 -8.48
C VAL A 52 -3.80 18.31 -7.96
N ALA A 53 -3.50 17.14 -8.55
CA ALA A 53 -4.09 15.86 -8.17
C ALA A 53 -5.62 15.90 -7.99
N SER A 54 -6.16 15.44 -6.86
CA SER A 54 -7.60 15.59 -6.56
C SER A 54 -7.91 16.86 -5.78
N ASP A 55 -6.91 17.73 -5.54
CA ASP A 55 -7.05 18.99 -4.82
C ASP A 55 -7.55 18.79 -3.38
N HIS A 56 -7.19 17.68 -2.76
CA HIS A 56 -7.61 17.36 -1.39
C HIS A 56 -7.01 18.34 -0.38
N TYR A 57 -5.83 18.91 -0.63
CA TYR A 57 -5.22 19.90 0.26
C TYR A 57 -6.18 21.08 0.56
N HIS A 58 -6.87 21.58 -0.45
CA HIS A 58 -7.83 22.68 -0.30
C HIS A 58 -9.24 22.21 0.07
N ARG A 59 -9.58 20.94 -0.20
CA ARG A 59 -10.95 20.41 -0.15
C ARG A 59 -11.15 19.32 0.90
N PHE A 60 -10.18 19.07 1.77
CA PHE A 60 -10.25 17.94 2.70
C PHE A 60 -11.50 17.97 3.59
N ARG A 61 -12.04 19.15 3.94
CA ARG A 61 -13.31 19.24 4.69
C ARG A 61 -14.52 18.73 3.90
N GLU A 62 -14.57 18.98 2.60
CA GLU A 62 -15.60 18.41 1.71
C GLU A 62 -15.44 16.88 1.64
N ASP A 63 -14.20 16.43 1.49
CA ASP A 63 -13.87 15.01 1.36
C ASP A 63 -14.16 14.24 2.67
N VAL A 64 -13.73 14.75 3.82
CA VAL A 64 -13.98 14.14 5.13
C VAL A 64 -15.48 14.10 5.45
N LYS A 65 -16.25 15.12 5.06
CA LYS A 65 -17.71 15.06 5.19
C LYS A 65 -18.31 13.94 4.35
N LEU A 66 -17.80 13.70 3.13
CA LEU A 66 -18.22 12.56 2.31
C LEU A 66 -17.76 11.23 2.90
N PHE A 67 -16.59 11.16 3.55
CA PHE A 67 -16.12 9.98 4.26
C PHE A 67 -17.02 9.65 5.47
N ALA A 68 -17.44 10.68 6.21
CA ALA A 68 -18.38 10.56 7.30
C ALA A 68 -19.76 10.11 6.80
N GLU A 69 -20.23 10.67 5.69
CA GLU A 69 -21.48 10.25 5.06
C GLU A 69 -21.40 8.79 4.57
N LEU A 70 -20.28 8.39 3.97
CA LEU A 70 -20.00 6.99 3.61
C LEU A 70 -20.02 6.07 4.83
N GLY A 71 -19.79 6.61 6.02
CA GLY A 71 -19.80 5.89 7.28
C GLY A 71 -18.45 5.29 7.66
N LEU A 72 -17.35 5.78 7.08
CA LEU A 72 -16.00 5.27 7.35
C LEU A 72 -15.71 5.23 8.87
N LYS A 73 -15.06 4.15 9.29
CA LYS A 73 -14.54 3.99 10.66
C LYS A 73 -13.07 4.36 10.75
N ALA A 74 -12.35 4.29 9.63
CA ALA A 74 -10.97 4.71 9.54
C ALA A 74 -10.66 5.37 8.20
N TYR A 75 -9.66 6.24 8.19
CA TYR A 75 -9.10 6.80 6.96
C TYR A 75 -7.58 6.70 6.99
N ARG A 76 -7.03 5.94 6.05
CA ARG A 76 -5.58 5.82 5.86
C ARG A 76 -5.09 6.86 4.86
N PHE A 77 -4.21 7.74 5.31
CA PHE A 77 -3.54 8.72 4.46
C PHE A 77 -2.03 8.71 4.76
N SER A 78 -1.22 9.23 3.83
CA SER A 78 0.19 9.48 4.12
C SER A 78 0.43 10.94 4.43
N ILE A 79 1.44 11.22 5.25
CA ILE A 79 1.95 12.57 5.46
C ILE A 79 3.11 12.77 4.48
N ALA A 80 3.02 13.79 3.63
CA ALA A 80 4.12 14.20 2.77
C ALA A 80 5.26 14.78 3.62
N TRP A 81 6.38 14.07 3.68
CA TRP A 81 7.58 14.50 4.41
C TRP A 81 8.01 15.92 4.00
N THR A 82 7.92 16.22 2.71
CA THR A 82 8.23 17.53 2.13
C THR A 82 7.37 18.69 2.63
N ARG A 83 6.20 18.44 3.23
CA ARG A 83 5.43 19.50 3.91
C ARG A 83 5.96 19.78 5.31
N ILE A 84 6.47 18.77 6.00
CA ILE A 84 6.92 18.88 7.40
C ILE A 84 8.35 19.37 7.49
N LEU A 85 9.24 18.77 6.69
CA LEU A 85 10.64 19.15 6.54
C LEU A 85 10.91 19.36 5.05
N PRO A 86 10.79 20.60 4.52
CA PRO A 86 10.92 20.87 3.08
C PRO A 86 12.26 20.42 2.47
N SER A 87 13.34 20.50 3.23
CA SER A 87 14.67 20.01 2.83
C SER A 87 14.95 18.58 3.29
N GLY A 88 13.95 17.88 3.83
CA GLY A 88 14.06 16.54 4.43
C GLY A 88 14.65 16.50 5.83
N THR A 89 15.47 17.50 6.20
CA THR A 89 15.95 17.75 7.56
C THR A 89 15.89 19.25 7.87
N GLY A 90 16.20 19.63 9.11
CA GLY A 90 16.36 21.03 9.50
C GLY A 90 15.07 21.69 9.95
N GLU A 91 14.77 22.87 9.41
CA GLU A 91 13.65 23.70 9.86
C GLU A 91 12.30 23.03 9.57
N VAL A 92 11.47 22.95 10.62
CA VAL A 92 10.10 22.47 10.53
C VAL A 92 9.22 23.53 9.89
N ASN A 93 8.41 23.12 8.93
CA ASN A 93 7.41 23.99 8.32
C ASN A 93 6.08 23.88 9.08
N GLU A 94 5.82 24.86 9.94
CA GLU A 94 4.62 24.95 10.78
C GLU A 94 3.31 24.92 9.99
N LYS A 95 3.29 25.47 8.76
CA LYS A 95 2.07 25.41 7.93
C LYS A 95 1.79 24.01 7.40
N GLY A 96 2.84 23.26 7.08
CA GLY A 96 2.72 21.85 6.76
C GLY A 96 2.20 21.05 7.94
N LEU A 97 2.63 21.39 9.17
CA LEU A 97 2.08 20.79 10.38
C LEU A 97 0.58 21.10 10.55
N ASP A 98 0.22 22.36 10.39
CA ASP A 98 -1.15 22.85 10.55
C ASP A 98 -2.14 22.14 9.59
N PHE A 99 -1.75 21.90 8.34
CA PHE A 99 -2.60 21.14 7.40
C PHE A 99 -3.00 19.76 7.95
N TYR A 100 -2.03 18.96 8.42
CA TYR A 100 -2.35 17.62 8.94
C TYR A 100 -3.02 17.67 10.31
N HIS A 101 -2.74 18.68 11.14
CA HIS A 101 -3.55 18.93 12.34
C HIS A 101 -5.02 19.13 12.00
N GLN A 102 -5.31 20.01 11.03
CA GLN A 102 -6.68 20.28 10.62
C GLN A 102 -7.34 19.05 9.98
N LEU A 103 -6.62 18.28 9.16
CA LEU A 103 -7.14 17.03 8.58
C LEU A 103 -7.47 16.01 9.68
N ILE A 104 -6.55 15.76 10.61
CA ILE A 104 -6.74 14.83 11.72
C ILE A 104 -7.90 15.28 12.61
N ASP A 105 -7.99 16.57 12.93
CA ASP A 105 -9.06 17.11 13.77
C ASP A 105 -10.42 17.00 13.08
N GLU A 106 -10.50 17.23 11.76
CA GLU A 106 -11.73 17.03 10.99
C GLU A 106 -12.13 15.54 10.98
N LEU A 107 -11.19 14.61 10.79
CA LEU A 107 -11.49 13.17 10.86
C LEU A 107 -12.06 12.77 12.23
N LEU A 108 -11.39 13.20 13.31
CA LEU A 108 -11.82 12.90 14.68
C LEU A 108 -13.17 13.55 15.02
N LEU A 109 -13.45 14.75 14.51
CA LEU A 109 -14.74 15.42 14.66
C LEU A 109 -15.90 14.55 14.11
N HIS A 110 -15.67 13.82 13.02
CA HIS A 110 -16.64 12.90 12.44
C HIS A 110 -16.52 11.45 12.95
N GLY A 111 -15.68 11.20 13.97
CA GLY A 111 -15.50 9.88 14.55
C GLY A 111 -14.79 8.87 13.64
N ILE A 112 -13.93 9.36 12.75
CA ILE A 112 -13.13 8.56 11.82
C ILE A 112 -11.72 8.42 12.40
N GLU A 113 -11.27 7.18 12.63
CA GLU A 113 -9.92 6.90 13.15
C GLU A 113 -8.85 7.21 12.08
N PRO A 114 -7.91 8.12 12.34
CA PRO A 114 -6.79 8.37 11.44
C PRO A 114 -5.79 7.20 11.48
N ILE A 115 -5.42 6.69 10.30
CA ILE A 115 -4.33 5.73 10.14
C ILE A 115 -3.21 6.41 9.35
N VAL A 116 -2.16 6.83 10.03
CA VAL A 116 -1.08 7.63 9.41
C VAL A 116 -0.04 6.73 8.79
N THR A 117 0.23 6.94 7.50
CA THR A 117 1.40 6.39 6.79
C THR A 117 2.51 7.43 6.75
N MET A 118 3.68 7.12 7.30
CA MET A 118 4.75 8.12 7.43
C MET A 118 5.44 8.40 6.08
N TYR A 119 5.59 7.37 5.23
CA TYR A 119 6.27 7.50 3.95
C TYR A 119 5.58 6.72 2.84
N HIS A 120 5.32 7.38 1.71
CA HIS A 120 4.72 6.79 0.52
C HIS A 120 5.40 7.32 -0.76
N PHE A 121 6.64 6.88 -0.97
CA PHE A 121 7.48 7.10 -2.16
C PHE A 121 7.99 8.53 -2.39
N ASP A 122 7.49 9.52 -1.65
CA ASP A 122 7.66 10.95 -1.90
C ASP A 122 8.84 11.58 -1.15
N LEU A 123 10.03 10.96 -1.25
CA LEU A 123 11.26 11.44 -0.62
C LEU A 123 11.53 12.93 -0.95
N PRO A 124 11.91 13.76 0.03
CA PRO A 124 12.39 15.11 -0.23
C PRO A 124 13.56 15.11 -1.21
N TYR A 125 13.47 15.92 -2.27
CA TYR A 125 14.45 15.96 -3.34
C TYR A 125 15.83 16.44 -2.87
N GLU A 126 15.88 17.25 -1.81
CA GLU A 126 17.13 17.65 -1.17
C GLU A 126 17.93 16.45 -0.63
N LEU A 127 17.25 15.43 -0.08
CA LEU A 127 17.89 14.18 0.34
C LEU A 127 18.34 13.37 -0.88
N GLU A 128 17.51 13.30 -1.92
CA GLU A 128 17.84 12.58 -3.16
C GLU A 128 19.11 13.14 -3.82
N LYS A 129 19.31 14.46 -3.84
CA LYS A 129 20.52 15.09 -4.38
C LYS A 129 21.81 14.65 -3.66
N THR A 130 21.71 14.18 -2.43
CA THR A 130 22.85 13.65 -1.65
C THR A 130 22.95 12.12 -1.68
N GLY A 131 22.10 11.45 -2.46
CA GLY A 131 22.08 10.00 -2.63
C GLY A 131 20.81 9.31 -2.13
N GLY A 132 19.85 10.06 -1.58
CA GLY A 132 18.57 9.53 -1.13
C GLY A 132 18.75 8.36 -0.16
N TRP A 133 18.01 7.26 -0.37
CA TRP A 133 18.16 6.07 0.47
C TRP A 133 19.51 5.34 0.34
N ASN A 134 20.34 5.64 -0.67
CA ASN A 134 21.72 5.13 -0.71
C ASN A 134 22.62 5.86 0.30
N ASN A 135 22.28 7.11 0.63
CA ASN A 135 22.96 7.84 1.67
C ASN A 135 22.43 7.39 3.05
N ARG A 136 23.35 6.91 3.89
CA ARG A 136 23.05 6.42 5.23
C ARG A 136 22.46 7.50 6.14
N GLU A 137 22.79 8.77 5.93
CA GLU A 137 22.23 9.90 6.69
C GLU A 137 20.70 10.02 6.56
N THR A 138 20.12 9.47 5.48
CA THR A 138 18.66 9.41 5.29
C THR A 138 17.96 8.57 6.37
N ILE A 139 18.68 7.63 7.00
CA ILE A 139 18.17 6.88 8.16
C ILE A 139 17.83 7.84 9.30
N ASP A 140 18.78 8.71 9.67
CA ASP A 140 18.61 9.65 10.77
C ASP A 140 17.60 10.74 10.41
N ALA A 141 17.58 11.18 9.15
CA ALA A 141 16.56 12.10 8.64
C ALA A 141 15.14 11.53 8.81
N PHE A 142 14.92 10.25 8.49
CA PHE A 142 13.61 9.61 8.63
C PHE A 142 13.22 9.43 10.10
N VAL A 143 14.18 9.09 10.98
CA VAL A 143 13.92 8.96 12.42
C VAL A 143 13.56 10.31 13.04
N GLU A 144 14.25 11.38 12.65
CA GLU A 144 13.95 12.75 13.10
C GLU A 144 12.57 13.22 12.61
N TYR A 145 12.25 12.97 11.34
CA TYR A 145 10.92 13.19 10.81
C TYR A 145 9.86 12.43 11.62
N GLY A 146 10.09 11.15 11.92
CA GLY A 146 9.20 10.34 12.75
C GLY A 146 9.01 10.91 14.16
N ARG A 147 10.09 11.36 14.81
CA ARG A 147 10.02 12.05 16.12
C ARG A 147 9.07 13.24 16.07
N ILE A 148 9.21 14.10 15.06
CA ILE A 148 8.37 15.29 14.88
C ILE A 148 6.91 14.87 14.70
N LEU A 149 6.62 13.88 13.84
CA LEU A 149 5.25 13.40 13.65
C LEU A 149 4.62 12.88 14.95
N PHE A 150 5.38 12.13 15.75
CA PHE A 150 4.90 11.57 17.02
C PHE A 150 4.65 12.67 18.06
N GLU A 151 5.51 13.68 18.14
CA GLU A 151 5.31 14.85 19.01
C GLU A 151 4.05 15.63 18.64
N GLN A 152 3.86 15.89 17.35
CA GLN A 152 2.75 16.72 16.87
C GLN A 152 1.43 15.96 16.90
N TYR A 153 1.38 14.74 16.38
CA TYR A 153 0.11 14.04 16.13
C TYR A 153 -0.13 12.81 17.01
N GLY A 154 0.89 12.31 17.72
CA GLY A 154 0.83 11.04 18.45
C GLY A 154 -0.27 10.96 19.51
N HIS A 155 -0.67 12.09 20.08
CA HIS A 155 -1.76 12.15 21.06
C HIS A 155 -3.16 12.06 20.42
N LYS A 156 -3.28 12.23 19.10
CA LYS A 156 -4.53 12.16 18.31
C LYS A 156 -4.62 10.90 17.44
N VAL A 157 -3.50 10.24 17.17
CA VAL A 157 -3.41 9.13 16.20
C VAL A 157 -2.93 7.86 16.88
N LYS A 158 -3.75 6.80 16.84
CA LYS A 158 -3.40 5.51 17.41
C LYS A 158 -2.63 4.61 16.45
N TYR A 159 -2.98 4.59 15.17
CA TYR A 159 -2.45 3.66 14.18
C TYR A 159 -1.46 4.32 13.22
N TRP A 160 -0.26 3.75 13.14
CA TRP A 160 0.87 4.27 12.37
C TRP A 160 1.46 3.19 11.48
N LEU A 161 1.83 3.57 10.27
CA LEU A 161 2.51 2.73 9.30
C LEU A 161 3.79 3.44 8.91
N THR A 162 4.93 2.74 8.95
CA THR A 162 6.23 3.34 8.64
C THR A 162 6.37 3.64 7.15
N ILE A 163 6.87 2.68 6.39
CA ILE A 163 7.13 2.81 4.95
C ILE A 163 6.12 1.93 4.23
N ASN A 164 5.29 2.53 3.38
CA ASN A 164 4.34 1.81 2.56
C ASN A 164 5.02 1.21 1.32
N GLU A 165 4.76 -0.07 1.06
CA GLU A 165 5.18 -0.80 -0.14
C GLU A 165 6.68 -0.70 -0.44
N GLN A 166 7.51 -0.77 0.61
CA GLN A 166 8.96 -0.79 0.46
C GLN A 166 9.43 -1.82 -0.56
N ASN A 167 8.84 -3.02 -0.58
CA ASN A 167 9.20 -4.05 -1.55
C ASN A 167 8.90 -3.63 -2.99
N THR A 168 7.84 -2.87 -3.26
CA THR A 168 7.57 -2.29 -4.59
C THR A 168 8.68 -1.33 -5.00
N MET A 169 9.20 -0.51 -4.08
CA MET A 169 10.33 0.40 -4.36
C MET A 169 11.60 -0.35 -4.79
N ILE A 170 11.86 -1.49 -4.16
CA ILE A 170 13.07 -2.28 -4.44
C ILE A 170 12.89 -3.18 -5.68
N LEU A 171 11.72 -3.78 -5.85
CA LEU A 171 11.48 -4.77 -6.90
C LEU A 171 11.02 -4.14 -8.22
N HIS A 172 10.41 -2.96 -8.18
CA HIS A 172 9.83 -2.26 -9.32
C HIS A 172 10.17 -0.76 -9.32
N PRO A 173 11.44 -0.35 -9.16
CA PRO A 173 11.83 1.07 -9.08
C PRO A 173 11.41 1.88 -10.31
N GLY A 174 11.39 1.25 -11.49
CA GLY A 174 10.94 1.90 -12.72
C GLY A 174 9.46 2.27 -12.76
N ALA A 175 8.61 1.61 -11.96
CA ALA A 175 7.18 1.92 -11.88
C ALA A 175 6.88 3.16 -11.00
N ILE A 176 7.81 3.52 -10.11
CA ILE A 176 7.76 4.73 -9.29
C ILE A 176 8.36 5.91 -10.06
N GLY A 177 9.38 5.63 -10.88
CA GLY A 177 10.08 6.62 -11.68
C GLY A 177 11.33 7.15 -10.98
N THR A 178 12.11 7.95 -11.72
CA THR A 178 13.30 8.63 -11.21
C THR A 178 13.23 10.12 -11.54
N PRO A 179 13.83 10.99 -10.72
CA PRO A 179 13.93 12.40 -11.02
C PRO A 179 14.54 12.65 -12.42
N LYS A 180 14.16 13.78 -13.04
CA LYS A 180 14.68 14.22 -14.35
C LYS A 180 16.20 14.20 -14.39
N GLY A 181 16.75 13.53 -15.40
CA GLY A 181 18.19 13.35 -15.57
C GLY A 181 18.83 12.30 -14.65
N GLY A 182 18.04 11.65 -13.78
CA GLY A 182 18.46 10.52 -12.97
C GLY A 182 18.59 9.22 -13.77
N ARG A 183 19.11 8.18 -13.11
CA ARG A 183 19.14 6.81 -13.64
C ARG A 183 18.46 5.87 -12.67
N LEU A 184 17.94 4.75 -13.16
CA LEU A 184 17.52 3.67 -12.29
C LEU A 184 18.71 3.17 -11.45
N PRO A 185 18.53 2.96 -10.13
CA PRO A 185 19.55 2.33 -9.31
C PRO A 185 19.80 0.90 -9.77
N SER A 186 21.04 0.43 -9.62
CA SER A 186 21.41 -0.97 -9.80
C SER A 186 20.81 -1.84 -8.70
N ASN A 187 20.69 -3.16 -8.91
CA ASN A 187 20.19 -4.06 -7.87
C ASN A 187 20.99 -3.98 -6.55
N LYS A 188 22.31 -3.77 -6.64
CA LYS A 188 23.14 -3.60 -5.44
C LYS A 188 22.79 -2.32 -4.67
N GLU A 189 22.55 -1.22 -5.38
CA GLU A 189 22.07 0.02 -4.76
C GLU A 189 20.67 -0.19 -4.16
N LEU A 190 19.74 -0.80 -4.88
CA LEU A 190 18.38 -1.06 -4.38
C LEU A 190 18.39 -1.88 -3.09
N TYR A 191 19.18 -2.95 -3.01
CA TYR A 191 19.25 -3.74 -1.78
C TYR A 191 20.03 -3.06 -0.64
N GLN A 192 20.94 -2.13 -0.95
CA GLN A 192 21.52 -1.22 0.06
C GLN A 192 20.47 -0.23 0.59
N GLN A 193 19.70 0.40 -0.29
CA GLN A 193 18.57 1.28 0.09
C GLN A 193 17.57 0.51 0.97
N ASN A 194 17.24 -0.72 0.57
CA ASN A 194 16.36 -1.60 1.34
C ASN A 194 16.88 -1.82 2.77
N HIS A 195 18.18 -2.06 2.92
CA HIS A 195 18.80 -2.23 4.24
C HIS A 195 18.68 -0.96 5.09
N HIS A 196 19.04 0.21 4.54
CA HIS A 196 18.90 1.48 5.24
C HIS A 196 17.45 1.77 5.66
N MET A 197 16.48 1.47 4.79
CA MET A 197 15.06 1.61 5.11
C MET A 197 14.63 0.68 6.26
N PHE A 198 15.17 -0.53 6.36
CA PHE A 198 14.91 -1.39 7.54
C PHE A 198 15.53 -0.85 8.83
N VAL A 199 16.76 -0.33 8.77
CA VAL A 199 17.40 0.31 9.95
C VAL A 199 16.57 1.52 10.40
N ALA A 200 16.15 2.37 9.46
CA ALA A 200 15.32 3.54 9.72
C ALA A 200 13.98 3.15 10.36
N GLN A 201 13.31 2.12 9.85
CA GLN A 201 12.08 1.59 10.44
C GLN A 201 12.31 1.02 11.83
N GLY A 202 13.37 0.24 12.04
CA GLY A 202 13.71 -0.33 13.33
C GLY A 202 13.87 0.74 14.42
N ARG A 203 14.68 1.77 14.12
CA ARG A 203 14.88 2.94 14.98
C ARG A 203 13.58 3.71 15.23
N THR A 204 12.76 3.91 14.19
CA THR A 204 11.51 4.67 14.27
C THR A 204 10.45 3.94 15.10
N MET A 205 10.31 2.62 14.95
CA MET A 205 9.39 1.82 15.77
C MET A 205 9.84 1.79 17.24
N ARG A 206 11.14 1.63 17.51
CA ARG A 206 11.70 1.74 18.86
C ARG A 206 11.39 3.11 19.49
N LEU A 207 11.57 4.18 18.72
CA LEU A 207 11.25 5.54 19.15
C LEU A 207 9.76 5.70 19.44
N PHE A 208 8.90 5.18 18.56
CA PHE A 208 7.45 5.20 18.72
C PHE A 208 7.02 4.56 20.05
N HIS A 209 7.50 3.36 20.40
CA HIS A 209 7.09 2.71 21.65
C HIS A 209 7.54 3.46 22.90
N ASN A 210 8.66 4.17 22.84
CA ASN A 210 9.13 5.01 23.94
C ASN A 210 8.23 6.24 24.14
N MET A 211 7.70 6.82 23.05
CA MET A 211 6.91 8.06 23.09
C MET A 211 5.41 7.80 23.23
N LEU A 212 4.90 6.75 22.60
CA LEU A 212 3.47 6.44 22.41
C LEU A 212 3.18 4.98 22.77
N PRO A 213 3.32 4.57 24.06
CA PRO A 213 3.25 3.17 24.47
C PRO A 213 1.88 2.50 24.27
N GLN A 214 0.82 3.27 24.01
CA GLN A 214 -0.53 2.76 23.73
C GLN A 214 -0.87 2.75 22.23
N GLY A 215 -0.02 3.36 21.40
CA GLY A 215 -0.19 3.38 19.96
C GLY A 215 0.10 2.02 19.33
N LYS A 216 -0.14 1.93 18.03
CA LYS A 216 0.09 0.74 17.22
C LYS A 216 0.87 1.12 15.97
N ILE A 217 2.05 0.55 15.79
CA ILE A 217 2.90 0.81 14.62
C ILE A 217 3.26 -0.48 13.88
N GLY A 218 3.34 -0.43 12.56
CA GLY A 218 3.74 -1.59 11.76
C GLY A 218 4.26 -1.24 10.37
N PRO A 219 4.89 -2.20 9.68
CA PRO A 219 5.23 -2.07 8.27
C PRO A 219 3.97 -2.21 7.40
N ALA A 220 3.98 -1.62 6.21
CA ALA A 220 2.97 -1.85 5.18
C ALA A 220 3.65 -2.35 3.90
N LEU A 221 3.33 -3.57 3.46
CA LEU A 221 3.99 -4.19 2.30
C LEU A 221 2.98 -4.69 1.26
N ASN A 222 3.39 -4.66 -0.01
CA ASN A 222 2.66 -5.34 -1.06
C ASN A 222 2.84 -6.85 -0.88
N MET A 223 1.81 -7.55 -0.42
CA MET A 223 1.92 -8.95 -0.04
C MET A 223 0.93 -9.79 -0.81
N THR A 224 1.43 -10.87 -1.39
CA THR A 224 0.61 -11.88 -2.05
C THR A 224 1.22 -13.26 -1.91
N SER A 225 0.35 -14.27 -1.81
CA SER A 225 0.72 -15.67 -1.97
C SER A 225 0.87 -16.03 -3.44
N MET A 226 1.60 -17.10 -3.68
CA MET A 226 1.87 -17.67 -4.99
C MET A 226 1.30 -19.08 -5.09
N TYR A 227 0.83 -19.40 -6.30
CA TYR A 227 0.50 -20.76 -6.67
C TYR A 227 1.64 -21.37 -7.48
N GLN A 228 1.97 -22.62 -7.19
CA GLN A 228 2.78 -23.42 -8.09
C GLN A 228 1.97 -23.77 -9.36
N ALA A 229 2.60 -23.66 -10.53
CA ALA A 229 1.93 -23.90 -11.81
C ALA A 229 1.41 -25.33 -11.96
N THR A 230 2.12 -26.30 -11.39
CA THR A 230 1.74 -27.71 -11.36
C THR A 230 2.17 -28.35 -10.05
N SER A 231 1.82 -29.62 -9.83
CA SER A 231 2.32 -30.43 -8.71
C SER A 231 3.76 -30.94 -8.90
N ARG A 232 4.49 -30.49 -9.94
CA ARG A 232 5.90 -30.82 -10.10
C ARG A 232 6.69 -30.21 -8.93
N PRO A 233 7.54 -30.99 -8.23
CA PRO A 233 8.30 -30.48 -7.09
C PRO A 233 9.12 -29.21 -7.40
N ALA A 234 9.63 -29.08 -8.62
CA ALA A 234 10.37 -27.90 -9.04
C ALA A 234 9.51 -26.62 -9.10
N ASP A 235 8.23 -26.74 -9.47
CA ASP A 235 7.30 -25.59 -9.47
C ASP A 235 6.94 -25.19 -8.03
N ALA A 236 6.88 -26.15 -7.10
CA ALA A 236 6.70 -25.89 -5.67
C ALA A 236 7.86 -25.08 -5.08
N ILE A 237 9.10 -25.48 -5.38
CA ILE A 237 10.30 -24.75 -4.98
C ILE A 237 10.31 -23.34 -5.59
N ALA A 238 9.99 -23.21 -6.88
CA ALA A 238 9.96 -21.91 -7.55
C ALA A 238 8.91 -20.95 -6.95
N ALA A 239 7.71 -21.44 -6.63
CA ALA A 239 6.69 -20.63 -5.95
C ALA A 239 7.16 -20.19 -4.57
N HIS A 240 7.81 -21.07 -3.79
CA HIS A 240 8.37 -20.71 -2.49
C HIS A 240 9.53 -19.70 -2.60
N ASN A 241 10.39 -19.83 -3.61
CA ASN A 241 11.45 -18.87 -3.90
C ASN A 241 10.88 -17.48 -4.18
N TRP A 242 9.83 -17.39 -5.02
CA TRP A 242 9.17 -16.11 -5.31
C TRP A 242 8.61 -15.48 -4.04
N GLU A 243 7.80 -16.23 -3.27
CA GLU A 243 7.20 -15.72 -2.03
C GLU A 243 8.25 -15.23 -1.05
N THR A 244 9.38 -15.94 -0.96
CA THR A 244 10.46 -15.57 -0.04
C THR A 244 11.23 -14.35 -0.52
N ILE A 245 11.66 -14.31 -1.79
CA ILE A 245 12.49 -13.22 -2.31
C ILE A 245 11.72 -11.91 -2.42
N ARG A 246 10.41 -11.96 -2.68
CA ARG A 246 9.59 -10.76 -2.93
C ARG A 246 8.65 -10.38 -1.78
N GLY A 247 8.42 -11.30 -0.83
CA GLY A 247 7.54 -11.09 0.32
C GLY A 247 8.24 -11.38 1.65
N TRP A 248 8.47 -12.66 1.99
CA TRP A 248 8.93 -13.06 3.34
C TRP A 248 10.28 -12.46 3.71
N GLY A 249 11.20 -12.25 2.77
CA GLY A 249 12.48 -11.59 3.04
C GLY A 249 12.32 -10.18 3.59
N PHE A 250 11.29 -9.46 3.14
CA PHE A 250 10.98 -8.09 3.59
C PHE A 250 10.21 -8.08 4.93
N LEU A 251 9.19 -8.92 5.06
CA LEU A 251 8.43 -9.02 6.32
C LEU A 251 9.26 -9.63 7.46
N ASP A 252 10.11 -10.63 7.20
CA ASP A 252 10.98 -11.23 8.22
C ASP A 252 11.95 -10.20 8.82
N LEU A 253 12.46 -9.27 8.01
CA LEU A 253 13.28 -8.16 8.49
C LEU A 253 12.46 -7.17 9.31
N SER A 254 11.27 -6.81 8.84
CA SER A 254 10.41 -5.83 9.53
C SER A 254 9.82 -6.35 10.85
N VAL A 255 9.58 -7.65 10.96
CA VAL A 255 8.86 -8.27 12.10
C VAL A 255 9.81 -8.99 13.04
N TRP A 256 10.77 -9.76 12.53
CA TRP A 256 11.70 -10.53 13.35
C TRP A 256 13.10 -9.93 13.44
N GLY A 257 13.41 -8.91 12.63
CA GLY A 257 14.73 -8.30 12.61
C GLY A 257 15.84 -9.23 12.12
N ARG A 258 15.51 -10.15 11.21
CA ARG A 258 16.50 -11.08 10.64
C ARG A 258 16.32 -11.25 9.15
N TYR A 259 17.44 -11.40 8.45
CA TYR A 259 17.41 -11.84 7.07
C TYR A 259 16.90 -13.28 7.00
N ASN A 260 15.94 -13.52 6.10
CA ASN A 260 15.54 -14.87 5.73
C ASN A 260 16.73 -15.59 5.08
N PRO A 261 17.08 -16.84 5.46
CA PRO A 261 18.25 -17.53 4.91
C PRO A 261 18.24 -17.69 3.40
N LEU A 262 17.09 -18.03 2.81
CA LEU A 262 16.96 -18.19 1.36
C LEU A 262 17.12 -16.84 0.65
N PHE A 263 16.52 -15.78 1.20
CA PHE A 263 16.68 -14.45 0.66
C PHE A 263 18.14 -13.98 0.73
N TRP A 264 18.82 -14.19 1.88
CA TRP A 264 20.23 -13.84 2.04
C TRP A 264 21.14 -14.60 1.06
N SER A 265 20.95 -15.91 0.92
CA SER A 265 21.70 -16.72 -0.05
C SER A 265 21.47 -16.25 -1.49
N TYR A 266 20.23 -15.86 -1.84
CA TYR A 266 19.93 -15.27 -3.15
C TYR A 266 20.71 -13.96 -3.38
N LEU A 267 20.79 -13.08 -2.36
CA LEU A 267 21.53 -11.82 -2.48
C LEU A 267 23.04 -12.07 -2.68
N GLN A 268 23.63 -12.98 -1.90
CA GLN A 268 25.06 -13.33 -1.99
C GLN A 268 25.42 -13.96 -3.33
N GLU A 269 24.60 -14.91 -3.81
CA GLU A 269 24.81 -15.57 -5.11
C GLU A 269 24.81 -14.56 -6.27
N ARG A 270 24.08 -13.46 -6.11
CA ARG A 270 23.99 -12.38 -7.10
C ARG A 270 25.01 -11.26 -6.86
N GLY A 271 25.77 -11.27 -5.76
CA GLY A 271 26.71 -10.20 -5.39
C GLY A 271 26.04 -8.86 -5.08
N ILE A 272 24.77 -8.90 -4.66
CA ILE A 272 23.90 -7.73 -4.38
C ILE A 272 23.51 -7.65 -2.90
N GLU A 273 24.15 -8.43 -2.04
CA GLU A 273 24.00 -8.31 -0.59
C GLU A 273 24.41 -6.91 -0.10
N PRO A 274 23.65 -6.31 0.81
CA PRO A 274 23.96 -5.00 1.35
C PRO A 274 25.18 -5.08 2.28
N VAL A 275 25.87 -3.97 2.40
CA VAL A 275 26.81 -3.75 3.50
C VAL A 275 25.99 -3.52 4.77
N ILE A 276 26.19 -4.39 5.74
CA ILE A 276 25.60 -4.29 7.08
C ILE A 276 26.66 -3.69 8.00
N GLU A 277 26.40 -2.50 8.53
CA GLU A 277 27.31 -1.83 9.45
C GLU A 277 27.07 -2.26 10.90
N GLN A 278 28.03 -1.94 11.76
CA GLN A 278 27.92 -2.22 13.19
C GLN A 278 26.67 -1.54 13.77
N GLY A 279 25.83 -2.31 14.47
CA GLY A 279 24.59 -1.84 15.09
C GLY A 279 23.35 -1.93 14.19
N ASP A 280 23.48 -2.12 12.88
CA ASP A 280 22.32 -2.13 11.96
C ASP A 280 21.32 -3.23 12.31
N MET A 281 21.80 -4.45 12.51
CA MET A 281 20.90 -5.56 12.86
C MET A 281 20.27 -5.39 14.24
N GLU A 282 20.95 -4.72 15.18
CA GLU A 282 20.40 -4.42 16.51
C GLU A 282 19.27 -3.39 16.41
N ASP A 283 19.46 -2.37 15.57
CA ASP A 283 18.43 -1.37 15.28
C ASP A 283 17.20 -2.01 14.61
N ILE A 284 17.40 -2.84 13.59
CA ILE A 284 16.31 -3.56 12.91
C ILE A 284 15.57 -4.46 13.93
N GLN A 285 16.29 -5.25 14.74
CA GLN A 285 15.69 -6.14 15.76
C GLN A 285 14.94 -5.39 16.87
N SER A 286 15.30 -4.14 17.11
CA SER A 286 14.62 -3.32 18.10
C SER A 286 13.26 -2.79 17.61
N GLY A 287 13.02 -2.77 16.30
CA GLY A 287 11.71 -2.46 15.72
C GLY A 287 10.76 -3.63 15.88
N ARG A 288 9.83 -3.53 16.83
CA ARG A 288 8.86 -4.60 17.13
C ARG A 288 7.46 -4.16 16.71
N PRO A 289 6.96 -4.52 15.52
CA PRO A 289 5.66 -4.05 15.08
C PRO A 289 4.51 -4.63 15.93
N ASP A 290 3.46 -3.83 16.10
CA ASP A 290 2.21 -4.22 16.77
C ASP A 290 1.21 -4.90 15.82
N LEU A 291 1.37 -4.67 14.52
CA LEU A 291 0.51 -5.15 13.45
C LEU A 291 1.31 -5.32 12.15
N VAL A 292 0.77 -6.07 11.20
CA VAL A 292 1.27 -6.10 9.81
C VAL A 292 0.22 -5.48 8.91
N ALA A 293 0.59 -4.46 8.15
CA ALA A 293 -0.25 -3.93 7.10
C ALA A 293 0.09 -4.56 5.75
N ILE A 294 -0.94 -4.88 4.97
CA ILE A 294 -0.77 -5.47 3.64
C ILE A 294 -1.56 -4.73 2.56
N ASN A 295 -0.90 -4.55 1.43
CA ASN A 295 -1.50 -4.07 0.19
C ASN A 295 -1.66 -5.30 -0.72
N TYR A 296 -2.87 -5.59 -1.18
CA TYR A 296 -3.18 -6.78 -1.95
C TYR A 296 -4.01 -6.46 -3.18
N TYR A 297 -3.60 -7.00 -4.33
CA TYR A 297 -4.34 -6.88 -5.58
C TYR A 297 -4.53 -8.21 -6.31
N SER A 298 -3.47 -9.00 -6.40
CA SER A 298 -3.48 -10.21 -7.22
C SER A 298 -2.45 -11.22 -6.76
N THR A 299 -2.74 -12.51 -6.95
CA THR A 299 -1.75 -13.59 -6.91
C THR A 299 -0.95 -13.69 -8.19
N ALA A 300 0.11 -14.50 -8.14
CA ALA A 300 0.74 -15.02 -9.35
C ALA A 300 0.85 -16.54 -9.29
N THR A 301 0.94 -17.13 -10.48
CA THR A 301 1.25 -18.55 -10.65
C THR A 301 2.66 -18.67 -11.17
N ILE A 302 3.47 -19.52 -10.53
CA ILE A 302 4.90 -19.61 -10.71
C ILE A 302 5.30 -21.03 -11.14
N ALA A 303 6.13 -21.11 -12.17
CA ALA A 303 6.74 -22.35 -12.63
C ALA A 303 8.25 -22.33 -12.40
N ALA A 304 8.86 -23.51 -12.42
CA ALA A 304 10.30 -23.67 -12.41
C ALA A 304 10.95 -22.90 -13.57
N SER A 305 12.06 -22.25 -13.24
CA SER A 305 12.95 -21.60 -14.19
C SER A 305 13.40 -22.55 -15.30
N MET A 306 13.49 -22.05 -16.53
CA MET A 306 14.11 -22.74 -17.66
C MET A 306 15.62 -22.44 -17.77
N GLY A 307 16.12 -21.43 -17.04
CA GLY A 307 17.53 -21.06 -17.02
C GLY A 307 17.93 -20.16 -18.19
N ASP A 308 16.95 -19.58 -18.90
CA ASP A 308 17.14 -18.76 -20.09
C ASP A 308 16.31 -17.47 -20.01
N ALA A 309 16.38 -16.65 -21.06
CA ALA A 309 15.70 -15.35 -21.12
C ALA A 309 14.16 -15.46 -21.04
N SER A 310 13.58 -16.64 -21.22
CA SER A 310 12.12 -16.82 -21.08
C SER A 310 11.65 -16.64 -19.64
N ASP A 311 12.53 -16.79 -18.65
CA ASP A 311 12.20 -16.63 -17.23
C ASP A 311 11.76 -15.19 -16.91
N VAL A 312 12.39 -14.21 -17.54
CA VAL A 312 12.16 -12.77 -17.28
C VAL A 312 11.22 -12.13 -18.30
N THR A 313 10.60 -12.91 -19.19
CA THR A 313 9.67 -12.38 -20.20
C THR A 313 8.44 -11.82 -19.49
N ALA A 314 8.31 -10.49 -19.50
CA ALA A 314 7.17 -9.80 -18.90
C ALA A 314 5.86 -10.28 -19.53
N ARG A 315 4.91 -10.67 -18.69
CA ARG A 315 3.51 -10.87 -19.10
C ARG A 315 2.72 -9.60 -18.74
N ALA A 316 1.74 -9.26 -19.57
CA ALA A 316 1.01 -7.99 -19.50
C ALA A 316 0.55 -7.62 -18.08
N GLY A 317 0.72 -6.35 -17.71
CA GLY A 317 0.47 -5.75 -16.40
C GLY A 317 1.23 -4.43 -16.31
N ASP A 318 1.15 -3.72 -15.19
CA ASP A 318 1.82 -2.41 -15.00
C ASP A 318 2.72 -2.37 -13.74
N GLN A 319 2.25 -1.98 -12.54
CA GLN A 319 2.90 -2.19 -11.25
C GLN A 319 2.85 -3.65 -10.79
N GLN A 320 1.82 -4.40 -11.19
CA GLN A 320 1.69 -5.83 -10.88
C GLN A 320 2.33 -6.73 -11.97
N ILE A 321 3.26 -6.20 -12.79
CA ILE A 321 3.99 -7.04 -13.78
C ILE A 321 4.76 -8.10 -13.03
N MET A 322 4.39 -9.35 -13.30
CA MET A 322 5.08 -10.52 -12.80
C MET A 322 6.36 -10.73 -13.61
N LEU A 323 7.43 -10.05 -13.20
CA LEU A 323 8.78 -10.34 -13.69
C LEU A 323 9.27 -11.60 -13.00
N GLY A 324 9.61 -12.62 -13.79
CA GLY A 324 10.37 -13.75 -13.26
C GLY A 324 11.82 -13.34 -12.95
N GLU A 325 12.59 -14.31 -12.49
CA GLU A 325 13.98 -14.14 -12.10
C GLU A 325 14.77 -15.28 -12.74
N GLN A 326 15.63 -14.94 -13.70
CA GLN A 326 16.33 -15.93 -14.52
C GLN A 326 17.11 -16.92 -13.67
N GLY A 327 16.88 -18.22 -13.86
CA GLY A 327 17.53 -19.25 -13.05
C GLY A 327 16.86 -19.54 -11.70
N VAL A 328 15.82 -18.80 -11.31
CA VAL A 328 15.16 -18.94 -10.00
C VAL A 328 13.68 -19.33 -10.15
N TYR A 329 12.91 -18.55 -10.93
CA TYR A 329 11.48 -18.79 -11.15
C TYR A 329 10.97 -18.05 -12.40
N ARG A 330 9.85 -18.49 -12.94
CA ARG A 330 9.16 -17.79 -14.05
C ARG A 330 7.66 -17.72 -13.84
N ALA A 331 7.03 -16.67 -14.38
CA ALA A 331 5.58 -16.53 -14.36
C ALA A 331 4.90 -17.58 -15.27
N ALA A 332 3.77 -18.10 -14.81
CA ALA A 332 2.90 -19.03 -15.54
C ALA A 332 1.46 -18.49 -15.54
N GLU A 333 0.62 -19.00 -16.46
CA GLU A 333 -0.79 -18.62 -16.49
C GLU A 333 -1.57 -19.46 -15.50
N ASN A 334 -2.57 -18.83 -14.87
CA ASN A 334 -3.58 -19.53 -14.12
C ASN A 334 -4.90 -19.54 -14.92
N PRO A 335 -5.32 -20.67 -15.49
CA PRO A 335 -6.58 -20.74 -16.25
C PRO A 335 -7.81 -20.69 -15.34
N TYR A 336 -7.65 -20.69 -14.02
CA TYR A 336 -8.73 -20.70 -13.02
C TYR A 336 -9.03 -19.33 -12.41
N THR A 337 -8.35 -18.27 -12.86
CA THR A 337 -8.55 -16.90 -12.37
C THR A 337 -8.95 -15.97 -13.50
N GLU A 338 -9.79 -14.99 -13.18
CA GLU A 338 -10.15 -13.91 -14.11
C GLU A 338 -9.03 -12.87 -14.21
N LYS A 339 -9.13 -11.95 -15.18
CA LYS A 339 -8.22 -10.82 -15.34
C LYS A 339 -8.99 -9.51 -15.56
N THR A 340 -8.50 -8.40 -15.01
CA THR A 340 -9.01 -7.05 -15.29
C THR A 340 -8.72 -6.65 -16.74
N LYS A 341 -9.32 -5.55 -17.21
CA LYS A 341 -9.01 -4.95 -18.51
C LYS A 341 -7.53 -4.54 -18.67
N TYR A 342 -6.81 -4.34 -17.57
CA TYR A 342 -5.38 -4.02 -17.54
C TYR A 342 -4.48 -5.26 -17.35
N GLY A 343 -5.06 -6.46 -17.43
CA GLY A 343 -4.32 -7.73 -17.35
C GLY A 343 -4.05 -8.24 -15.94
N TRP A 344 -4.43 -7.50 -14.89
CA TRP A 344 -4.24 -7.93 -13.50
C TRP A 344 -5.13 -9.13 -13.18
N VAL A 345 -4.57 -10.15 -12.53
CA VAL A 345 -5.33 -11.29 -12.04
C VAL A 345 -6.34 -10.84 -10.98
N ILE A 346 -7.59 -11.26 -11.11
CA ILE A 346 -8.61 -11.09 -10.07
C ILE A 346 -8.68 -12.39 -9.29
N ASP A 347 -8.14 -12.40 -8.08
CA ASP A 347 -8.12 -13.58 -7.22
C ASP A 347 -8.47 -13.21 -5.77
N PRO A 348 -9.76 -13.17 -5.40
CA PRO A 348 -10.17 -12.93 -4.02
C PRO A 348 -9.75 -14.08 -3.08
N VAL A 349 -9.68 -15.33 -3.55
CA VAL A 349 -9.28 -16.48 -2.72
C VAL A 349 -7.81 -16.37 -2.33
N GLY A 350 -6.99 -15.84 -3.22
CA GLY A 350 -5.59 -15.51 -2.99
C GLY A 350 -5.37 -14.52 -1.84
N LEU A 351 -6.28 -13.55 -1.64
CA LEU A 351 -6.23 -12.65 -0.48
C LEU A 351 -6.32 -13.46 0.81
N ARG A 352 -7.31 -14.35 0.90
CA ARG A 352 -7.49 -15.21 2.07
C ARG A 352 -6.30 -16.13 2.30
N LEU A 353 -5.72 -16.71 1.25
CA LEU A 353 -4.50 -17.51 1.40
C LEU A 353 -3.36 -16.68 1.98
N THR A 354 -3.20 -15.44 1.49
CA THR A 354 -2.18 -14.51 1.95
C THR A 354 -2.38 -14.14 3.41
N LEU A 355 -3.60 -13.78 3.81
CA LEU A 355 -3.96 -13.49 5.20
C LEU A 355 -3.62 -14.65 6.13
N ARG A 356 -3.94 -15.89 5.73
CA ARG A 356 -3.59 -17.09 6.50
C ARG A 356 -2.08 -17.25 6.66
N LYS A 357 -1.32 -17.17 5.57
CA LYS A 357 0.14 -17.35 5.62
C LYS A 357 0.83 -16.28 6.46
N VAL A 358 0.43 -15.02 6.31
CA VAL A 358 0.98 -13.90 7.09
C VAL A 358 0.69 -14.10 8.58
N TYR A 359 -0.56 -14.43 8.93
CA TYR A 359 -0.94 -14.61 10.33
C TYR A 359 -0.31 -15.85 10.96
N GLU A 360 -0.27 -16.98 10.25
CA GLU A 360 0.41 -18.20 10.70
C GLU A 360 1.89 -17.94 10.99
N ARG A 361 2.54 -17.13 10.16
CA ARG A 361 3.97 -16.83 10.29
C ARG A 361 4.27 -15.90 11.45
N TYR A 362 3.49 -14.84 11.65
CA TYR A 362 3.85 -13.76 12.57
C TYR A 362 2.95 -13.66 13.81
N GLY A 363 1.73 -14.18 13.77
CA GLY A 363 0.76 -14.08 14.87
C GLY A 363 0.34 -12.64 15.22
N LEU A 364 0.61 -11.68 14.34
CA LEU A 364 0.27 -10.26 14.53
C LEU A 364 -1.06 -9.92 13.84
N PRO A 365 -1.86 -9.01 14.42
CA PRO A 365 -3.06 -8.49 13.76
C PRO A 365 -2.74 -7.92 12.38
N ILE A 366 -3.64 -8.14 11.41
CA ILE A 366 -3.46 -7.69 10.02
C ILE A 366 -4.41 -6.55 9.70
N LEU A 367 -3.86 -5.45 9.18
CA LEU A 367 -4.63 -4.37 8.57
C LEU A 367 -4.48 -4.46 7.04
N ILE A 368 -5.59 -4.60 6.31
CA ILE A 368 -5.54 -4.54 4.85
C ILE A 368 -5.59 -3.06 4.47
N THR A 369 -4.45 -2.51 4.03
CA THR A 369 -4.26 -1.06 3.84
C THR A 369 -4.57 -0.58 2.44
N GLU A 370 -4.67 -1.51 1.49
CA GLU A 370 -4.98 -1.24 0.10
C GLU A 370 -5.44 -2.53 -0.60
N ASN A 371 -6.61 -2.46 -1.23
CA ASN A 371 -7.16 -3.46 -2.15
C ASN A 371 -8.27 -2.80 -2.98
N GLY A 372 -8.24 -2.95 -4.29
CA GLY A 372 -9.24 -2.33 -5.14
C GLY A 372 -9.03 -2.60 -6.62
N ILE A 373 -9.85 -1.96 -7.45
CA ILE A 373 -9.81 -2.13 -8.90
C ILE A 373 -9.85 -0.78 -9.62
N GLY A 374 -8.85 -0.59 -10.48
CA GLY A 374 -8.72 0.57 -11.35
C GLY A 374 -9.44 0.34 -12.68
N ALA A 375 -10.25 1.31 -13.11
CA ALA A 375 -11.02 1.22 -14.34
C ALA A 375 -11.41 2.60 -14.90
N PRO A 376 -11.69 2.70 -16.22
CA PRO A 376 -12.09 3.95 -16.84
C PRO A 376 -13.57 4.24 -16.57
N ASP A 377 -13.87 4.77 -15.38
CA ASP A 377 -15.24 5.18 -15.03
C ASP A 377 -15.77 6.27 -15.97
N VAL A 378 -17.03 6.13 -16.37
CA VAL A 378 -17.75 7.09 -17.20
C VAL A 378 -18.72 7.88 -16.31
N LEU A 379 -18.67 9.20 -16.43
CA LEU A 379 -19.68 10.08 -15.85
C LEU A 379 -20.84 10.20 -16.84
N GLU A 380 -22.00 9.69 -16.44
CA GLU A 380 -23.21 9.70 -17.26
C GLU A 380 -23.85 11.09 -17.32
N ALA A 381 -24.76 11.30 -18.28
CA ALA A 381 -25.43 12.59 -18.48
C ALA A 381 -26.29 13.04 -17.29
N ASP A 382 -26.73 12.11 -16.44
CA ASP A 382 -27.47 12.35 -15.20
C ASP A 382 -26.57 12.56 -13.96
N HIS A 383 -25.25 12.73 -14.18
CA HIS A 383 -24.22 12.87 -13.15
C HIS A 383 -24.01 11.63 -12.26
N THR A 384 -24.41 10.44 -12.73
CA THR A 384 -24.13 9.17 -12.05
C THR A 384 -22.88 8.48 -12.61
N VAL A 385 -22.32 7.56 -11.82
CA VAL A 385 -21.23 6.66 -12.24
C VAL A 385 -21.60 5.24 -11.84
N ASN A 386 -21.82 4.38 -12.84
CA ASN A 386 -22.28 3.00 -12.66
C ASN A 386 -21.11 2.01 -12.62
N ASP A 387 -20.47 1.89 -11.46
CA ASP A 387 -19.27 1.07 -11.24
C ASP A 387 -19.55 -0.28 -10.57
N THR A 388 -20.54 -1.02 -11.07
CA THR A 388 -20.94 -2.32 -10.49
C THR A 388 -19.79 -3.35 -10.49
N TYR A 389 -18.84 -3.25 -11.42
CA TYR A 389 -17.65 -4.11 -11.44
C TYR A 389 -16.72 -3.87 -10.22
N ARG A 390 -16.71 -2.65 -9.65
CA ARG A 390 -15.95 -2.31 -8.45
C ARG A 390 -16.61 -2.92 -7.22
N ILE A 391 -17.94 -2.87 -7.18
CA ILE A 391 -18.75 -3.53 -6.15
C ILE A 391 -18.47 -5.03 -6.15
N ASP A 392 -18.60 -5.70 -7.30
CA ASP A 392 -18.34 -7.14 -7.44
C ASP A 392 -16.90 -7.53 -6.99
N PHE A 393 -15.90 -6.75 -7.40
CA PHE A 393 -14.52 -6.98 -6.99
C PHE A 393 -14.35 -6.91 -5.47
N ILE A 394 -14.79 -5.80 -4.84
CA ILE A 394 -14.59 -5.57 -3.40
C ILE A 394 -15.44 -6.57 -2.59
N GLU A 395 -16.67 -6.84 -3.00
CA GLU A 395 -17.56 -7.81 -2.35
C GLU A 395 -16.92 -9.19 -2.27
N LYS A 396 -16.42 -9.71 -3.39
CA LYS A 396 -15.71 -11.01 -3.45
C LYS A 396 -14.49 -11.05 -2.53
N HIS A 397 -13.74 -9.96 -2.40
CA HIS A 397 -12.59 -9.91 -1.48
C HIS A 397 -13.03 -9.86 0.00
N LEU A 398 -14.08 -9.10 0.32
CA LEU A 398 -14.64 -9.04 1.67
C LEU A 398 -15.23 -10.39 2.12
N GLU A 399 -15.85 -11.15 1.21
CA GLU A 399 -16.26 -12.54 1.49
C GLU A 399 -15.08 -13.39 1.95
N GLN A 400 -13.94 -13.28 1.25
CA GLN A 400 -12.73 -14.03 1.57
C GLN A 400 -12.05 -13.54 2.85
N ILE A 401 -12.14 -12.25 3.18
CA ILE A 401 -11.72 -11.72 4.50
C ILE A 401 -12.60 -12.31 5.61
N ARG A 402 -13.91 -12.37 5.44
CA ARG A 402 -14.83 -12.99 6.42
C ARG A 402 -14.52 -14.48 6.63
N LEU A 403 -14.13 -15.18 5.57
CA LEU A 403 -13.67 -16.57 5.65
C LEU A 403 -12.31 -16.67 6.35
N ALA A 404 -11.38 -15.74 6.14
CA ALA A 404 -10.10 -15.69 6.86
C ALA A 404 -10.30 -15.45 8.37
N LEU A 405 -11.20 -14.54 8.77
CA LEU A 405 -11.62 -14.37 10.17
C LEU A 405 -12.19 -15.67 10.75
N THR A 406 -12.99 -16.37 9.96
CA THR A 406 -13.54 -17.69 10.33
C THR A 406 -12.43 -18.74 10.50
N ASP A 407 -11.37 -18.67 9.69
CA ASP A 407 -10.16 -19.52 9.79
C ASP A 407 -9.32 -19.22 11.04
N GLY A 408 -9.59 -18.13 11.75
CA GLY A 408 -8.85 -17.73 12.95
C GLY A 408 -7.78 -16.67 12.69
N VAL A 409 -7.75 -16.07 11.50
CA VAL A 409 -6.88 -14.91 11.22
C VAL A 409 -7.42 -13.68 11.94
N ASP A 410 -6.55 -12.93 12.61
CA ASP A 410 -6.90 -11.65 13.22
C ASP A 410 -6.77 -10.51 12.18
N VAL A 411 -7.87 -10.18 11.50
CA VAL A 411 -7.94 -9.04 10.58
C VAL A 411 -8.69 -7.90 11.28
N ILE A 412 -8.01 -6.77 11.46
CA ILE A 412 -8.55 -5.65 12.26
C ILE A 412 -9.21 -4.56 11.40
N GLY A 413 -8.97 -4.57 10.08
CA GLY A 413 -9.53 -3.55 9.20
C GLY A 413 -9.30 -3.82 7.71
N TYR A 414 -10.03 -3.06 6.90
CA TYR A 414 -9.96 -3.08 5.44
C TYR A 414 -10.13 -1.67 4.88
N CYS A 415 -9.08 -1.16 4.24
CA CYS A 415 -9.03 0.13 3.59
C CYS A 415 -9.01 -0.09 2.06
N PRO A 416 -10.15 0.02 1.36
CA PRO A 416 -10.19 -0.09 -0.09
C PRO A 416 -9.33 1.01 -0.74
N TRP A 417 -8.70 0.65 -1.85
CA TRP A 417 -7.96 1.58 -2.69
C TRP A 417 -8.79 1.96 -3.93
N SER A 418 -9.26 3.19 -4.05
CA SER A 418 -9.15 4.33 -3.12
C SER A 418 -10.53 4.75 -2.65
N VAL A 419 -10.60 5.60 -1.62
CA VAL A 419 -11.90 6.16 -1.19
C VAL A 419 -12.42 7.21 -2.17
N ILE A 420 -11.52 8.03 -2.71
CA ILE A 420 -11.76 9.08 -3.69
C ILE A 420 -10.84 8.86 -4.89
N ASP A 421 -11.25 9.26 -6.09
CA ASP A 421 -10.36 9.21 -7.26
C ASP A 421 -9.06 9.96 -6.98
N VAL A 422 -7.95 9.43 -7.48
CA VAL A 422 -6.59 9.92 -7.30
C VAL A 422 -5.83 9.82 -8.62
N VAL A 423 -4.72 10.53 -8.75
CA VAL A 423 -3.81 10.33 -9.89
C VAL A 423 -3.05 9.02 -9.71
N SER A 424 -3.08 8.11 -10.68
CA SER A 424 -2.29 6.87 -10.67
C SER A 424 -0.82 7.17 -11.00
N THR A 425 0.13 6.58 -10.26
CA THR A 425 1.58 6.83 -10.34
C THR A 425 2.15 6.94 -11.77
N HIS A 426 1.67 6.10 -12.69
CA HIS A 426 2.19 6.03 -14.06
C HIS A 426 1.07 5.91 -15.13
N GLN A 427 -0.20 6.10 -14.76
CA GLN A 427 -1.35 5.92 -15.67
C GLN A 427 -2.32 7.11 -15.68
N GLY A 428 -1.94 8.21 -15.03
CA GLY A 428 -2.76 9.41 -15.00
C GLY A 428 -4.08 9.22 -14.25
N TYR A 429 -5.08 10.01 -14.61
CA TYR A 429 -6.37 10.10 -13.94
C TYR A 429 -7.46 9.20 -14.56
N GLY A 430 -7.23 8.72 -15.77
CA GLY A 430 -8.19 7.93 -16.54
C GLY A 430 -8.44 6.55 -15.95
N LYS A 431 -7.48 5.97 -15.21
CA LYS A 431 -7.67 4.75 -14.42
C LYS A 431 -8.10 5.13 -13.01
N ARG A 432 -9.40 5.04 -12.75
CA ARG A 432 -10.04 5.50 -11.51
C ARG A 432 -10.23 4.36 -10.53
N TYR A 433 -10.05 4.66 -9.24
CA TYR A 433 -10.12 3.69 -8.14
C TYR A 433 -11.16 4.06 -7.08
N GLY A 434 -11.54 5.34 -7.01
CA GLY A 434 -12.36 5.89 -5.92
C GLY A 434 -13.76 5.33 -5.86
N MET A 435 -14.38 5.39 -4.68
CA MET A 435 -15.85 5.34 -4.55
C MET A 435 -16.48 6.74 -4.71
N ILE A 436 -15.67 7.78 -4.56
CA ILE A 436 -16.01 9.17 -4.85
C ILE A 436 -15.31 9.57 -6.15
N TYR A 437 -16.08 9.84 -7.18
CA TYR A 437 -15.60 10.36 -8.46
C TYR A 437 -15.20 11.82 -8.30
N VAL A 438 -14.08 12.21 -8.91
CA VAL A 438 -13.68 13.62 -9.02
C VAL A 438 -13.76 14.04 -10.48
N ASN A 439 -14.51 15.10 -10.73
CA ASN A 439 -14.70 15.63 -12.07
C ASN A 439 -13.48 16.41 -12.55
N ARG A 440 -12.52 15.67 -13.09
CA ARG A 440 -11.39 16.15 -13.89
C ARG A 440 -11.02 15.11 -14.97
N GLY A 441 -10.25 15.51 -15.96
CA GLY A 441 -9.57 14.64 -16.91
C GLY A 441 -8.07 14.54 -16.62
N GLU A 442 -7.31 14.08 -17.61
CA GLU A 442 -5.85 14.04 -17.54
C GLU A 442 -5.27 15.46 -17.44
N GLN A 443 -5.61 16.32 -18.40
CA GLN A 443 -5.09 17.69 -18.52
C GLN A 443 -6.12 18.76 -18.17
N ASP A 444 -7.41 18.48 -18.37
CA ASP A 444 -8.50 19.40 -18.04
C ASP A 444 -8.96 19.17 -16.60
N LEU A 445 -8.71 20.13 -15.70
CA LEU A 445 -9.13 20.04 -14.30
C LEU A 445 -10.65 20.13 -14.11
N LYS A 446 -11.40 20.61 -15.11
CA LYS A 446 -12.85 20.88 -15.02
C LYS A 446 -13.18 21.65 -13.74
N ASP A 447 -14.11 21.17 -12.91
CA ASP A 447 -14.53 21.83 -11.66
C ASP A 447 -14.11 21.08 -10.38
N LEU A 448 -13.45 19.93 -10.51
CA LEU A 448 -12.97 19.08 -9.41
C LEU A 448 -14.07 18.65 -8.42
N LYS A 449 -15.36 18.71 -8.81
CA LYS A 449 -16.46 18.33 -7.93
C LYS A 449 -16.42 16.84 -7.58
N ARG A 450 -16.83 16.54 -6.36
CA ARG A 450 -16.99 15.18 -5.86
C ARG A 450 -18.39 14.64 -6.15
N LEU A 451 -18.46 13.46 -6.75
CA LEU A 451 -19.69 12.78 -7.14
C LEU A 451 -19.67 11.35 -6.57
N LYS A 452 -20.74 10.93 -5.93
CA LYS A 452 -20.83 9.58 -5.33
C LYS A 452 -21.04 8.56 -6.45
N LYS A 453 -20.15 7.58 -6.57
CA LYS A 453 -20.36 6.44 -7.47
C LYS A 453 -21.38 5.47 -6.86
N LYS A 454 -21.84 4.50 -7.64
CA LYS A 454 -22.73 3.45 -7.12
C LYS A 454 -22.08 2.65 -5.97
N SER A 455 -20.78 2.40 -6.06
CA SER A 455 -19.99 1.75 -5.01
C SER A 455 -19.99 2.49 -3.67
N PHE A 456 -20.16 3.83 -3.65
CA PHE A 456 -20.28 4.62 -2.42
C PHE A 456 -21.48 4.14 -1.60
N SER A 457 -22.67 4.09 -2.21
CA SER A 457 -23.90 3.72 -1.49
C SER A 457 -23.88 2.25 -1.08
N TRP A 458 -23.28 1.38 -1.91
CA TRP A 458 -23.10 -0.02 -1.55
C TRP A 458 -22.18 -0.19 -0.33
N TYR A 459 -21.01 0.46 -0.33
CA TYR A 459 -20.06 0.33 0.78
C TYR A 459 -20.60 0.98 2.07
N GLN A 460 -21.36 2.08 1.96
CA GLN A 460 -22.11 2.65 3.08
C GLN A 460 -23.00 1.60 3.76
N GLU A 461 -23.76 0.83 2.99
CA GLU A 461 -24.63 -0.21 3.53
C GLU A 461 -23.82 -1.39 4.12
N VAL A 462 -22.70 -1.75 3.50
CA VAL A 462 -21.75 -2.73 4.05
C VAL A 462 -21.30 -2.32 5.45
N ILE A 463 -20.85 -1.08 5.62
CA ILE A 463 -20.35 -0.59 6.91
C ILE A 463 -21.48 -0.52 7.94
N LYS A 464 -22.64 0.01 7.55
CA LYS A 464 -23.82 0.12 8.42
C LYS A 464 -24.27 -1.24 8.95
N GLN A 465 -24.15 -2.29 8.13
CA GLN A 465 -24.49 -3.66 8.51
C GLN A 465 -23.31 -4.45 9.10
N ASN A 466 -22.14 -3.83 9.29
CA ASN A 466 -20.89 -4.50 9.69
C ASN A 466 -20.62 -5.78 8.85
N GLY A 467 -20.76 -5.66 7.53
CA GLY A 467 -20.53 -6.73 6.56
C GLY A 467 -21.56 -7.87 6.54
N ARG A 468 -22.70 -7.76 7.23
CA ARG A 468 -23.74 -8.81 7.24
C ARG A 468 -24.46 -8.98 5.91
N CYS A 469 -24.47 -7.97 5.05
CA CYS A 469 -25.07 -8.03 3.72
C CYS A 469 -24.19 -8.76 2.68
N ILE A 470 -22.92 -9.00 2.99
CA ILE A 470 -21.94 -9.59 2.07
C ILE A 470 -22.22 -11.08 1.89
N GLY A 471 -22.28 -11.57 0.66
CA GLY A 471 -22.38 -13.00 0.35
C GLY A 471 -23.72 -13.66 0.73
N ASN A 472 -24.83 -12.91 0.72
CA ASN A 472 -26.18 -13.44 0.99
C ASN A 472 -26.95 -13.90 -0.26
N SER A 473 -26.33 -13.94 -1.43
CA SER A 473 -26.86 -14.68 -2.59
C SER A 473 -26.25 -16.08 -2.62
N ASP A 474 -27.05 -17.09 -2.29
CA ASP A 474 -26.84 -18.53 -2.57
C ASP A 474 -26.06 -19.42 -1.59
N GLN A 475 -25.93 -19.06 -0.31
CA GLN A 475 -25.77 -20.09 0.75
C GLN A 475 -27.10 -20.58 1.28
N ALA A 476 -28.00 -20.95 0.36
CA ALA A 476 -28.88 -22.09 0.58
C ALA A 476 -28.00 -23.34 0.60
N VAL A 477 -27.34 -23.59 1.73
CA VAL A 477 -26.69 -24.87 1.99
C VAL A 477 -27.81 -25.91 1.96
N THR A 478 -27.84 -26.65 0.85
CA THR A 478 -28.39 -27.99 0.68
C THR A 478 -28.63 -28.70 2.01
N LYS A 479 -29.88 -28.63 2.47
CA LYS A 479 -30.50 -29.69 3.26
C LYS A 479 -31.17 -30.63 2.27
N GLU A 480 -30.43 -31.63 1.80
CA GLU A 480 -30.97 -32.96 1.53
C GLU A 480 -29.96 -34.00 2.03
#